data_AF-K6FGQ3-F1
#
_entry.id   AF-K6FGQ3-F1
#
_cell.length_a   1.000
_cell.length_b   1.000
_cell.length_c   1.000
_cell.angle_alpha   90.00
_cell.angle_beta   90.00
_cell.angle_gamma   90.00
#
_symmetry.space_group_name_H-M   'P 1'
#
loop_
_entity.id
_entity.type
_entity.pdbx_description
1 polymer ?
#
loop_
_entity_poly.entity_id
_entity_poly.type
_entity_poly.pdbx_seq_one_letter_code
_entity_poly.pdbx_strand_id
1 'polypeptide(L)'
;MQQTISTVADIKQKIEAGRKLLLAGDEEALRSLPKGDWIAGTIPYFIAADKGGMVSREMICATDITDYTAGIEIAVYDANGLARIYTEGPKHGFSFIILPAASKTHLSFALNAPNYKDFGVRPLIGWVAGVHLSDLGKKTPKVVNGQTGEVLEDAALVLQAQLPPGKVAEIGIINLFEQGDGDILSFGSDGFSAKDVLVNGEKRNFAAYIMKNKLDTKLPLVADYYGAMVNISFQDVDEVEG
;
A
#
# COMPACT_ATOMS: atom_id res chain seq x y z
N MET A 1 10.35 -1.68 14.14
CA MET A 1 11.08 -1.00 13.05
C MET A 1 10.94 0.49 13.27
N GLN A 2 12.00 1.28 13.07
CA GLN A 2 11.95 2.73 13.26
C GLN A 2 11.93 3.43 11.90
N GLN A 3 10.98 4.35 11.73
CA GLN A 3 10.84 5.16 10.54
C GLN A 3 11.53 6.51 10.78
N THR A 4 12.28 6.99 9.79
CA THR A 4 12.98 8.28 9.82
C THR A 4 12.69 9.04 8.54
N ILE A 5 12.50 10.35 8.63
CA ILE A 5 12.45 11.24 7.47
C ILE A 5 13.82 11.90 7.36
N SER A 6 14.52 11.65 6.26
CA SER A 6 15.94 12.00 6.11
C SER A 6 16.21 12.61 4.75
N THR A 7 17.31 13.34 4.62
CA THR A 7 17.73 13.91 3.34
C THR A 7 18.19 12.81 2.40
N VAL A 8 18.21 13.09 1.09
CA VAL A 8 18.82 12.19 0.10
C VAL A 8 20.25 11.82 0.50
N ALA A 9 21.05 12.77 0.98
CA ALA A 9 22.44 12.52 1.38
C ALA A 9 22.56 11.52 2.54
N ASP A 10 21.68 11.62 3.53
CA ASP A 10 21.65 10.67 4.65
C ASP A 10 21.26 9.26 4.19
N ILE A 11 20.31 9.15 3.26
CA ILE A 11 19.91 7.86 2.69
C ILE A 11 21.05 7.24 1.89
N LYS A 12 21.80 8.04 1.13
CA LYS A 12 23.01 7.56 0.42
C LYS A 12 24.02 6.94 1.38
N GLN A 13 24.31 7.60 2.50
CA GLN A 13 25.21 7.06 3.52
C GLN A 13 24.70 5.73 4.09
N LYS A 14 23.39 5.59 4.34
CA LYS A 14 22.80 4.32 4.79
C LYS A 14 22.96 3.22 3.74
N ILE A 15 22.74 3.53 2.46
CA ILE A 15 22.92 2.57 1.35
C ILE A 15 24.38 2.13 1.25
N GLU A 16 25.32 3.07 1.32
CA GLU A 16 26.77 2.79 1.29
C GLU A 16 27.22 1.94 2.49
N ALA A 17 26.58 2.10 3.65
CA ALA A 17 26.78 1.26 4.82
C ALA A 17 26.13 -0.14 4.72
N GLY A 18 25.54 -0.51 3.57
CA GLY A 18 24.93 -1.81 3.33
C GLY A 18 23.62 -2.03 4.09
N ARG A 19 22.93 -0.94 4.48
CA ARG A 19 21.65 -1.02 5.20
C ARG A 19 20.54 -1.49 4.25
N LYS A 20 19.59 -2.24 4.81
CA LYS A 20 18.40 -2.78 4.14
C LYS A 20 17.24 -1.84 4.39
N LEU A 21 16.75 -1.18 3.34
CA LEU A 21 15.83 -0.04 3.49
C LEU A 21 14.52 -0.25 2.74
N LEU A 22 13.44 0.22 3.35
CA LEU A 22 12.13 0.41 2.72
C LEU A 22 11.90 1.92 2.62
N LEU A 23 11.74 2.43 1.41
CA LEU A 23 11.78 3.87 1.14
C LEU A 23 10.47 4.39 0.54
N ALA A 24 10.14 5.63 0.89
CA ALA A 24 9.06 6.42 0.32
C ALA A 24 9.58 7.83 0.02
N GLY A 25 9.35 8.33 -1.19
CA GLY A 25 9.83 9.66 -1.61
C GLY A 25 9.28 10.10 -2.96
N ASP A 26 9.55 11.34 -3.38
CA ASP A 26 9.27 11.78 -4.74
C ASP A 26 10.20 11.06 -5.76
N GLU A 27 9.75 10.94 -7.00
CA GLU A 27 10.47 10.24 -8.07
C GLU A 27 11.89 10.78 -8.27
N GLU A 28 12.08 12.11 -8.26
CA GLU A 28 13.38 12.72 -8.47
C GLU A 28 14.37 12.40 -7.34
N ALA A 29 13.89 12.45 -6.09
CA ALA A 29 14.69 12.11 -4.92
C ALA A 29 15.12 10.63 -4.96
N LEU A 30 14.20 9.71 -5.27
CA LEU A 30 14.48 8.28 -5.34
C LEU A 30 15.45 7.92 -6.47
N ARG A 31 15.30 8.52 -7.66
CA ARG A 31 16.20 8.30 -8.81
C ARG A 31 17.64 8.72 -8.55
N SER A 32 17.85 9.63 -7.60
CA SER A 32 19.19 10.13 -7.26
C SER A 32 20.00 9.19 -6.36
N LEU A 33 19.37 8.13 -5.82
CA LEU A 33 20.00 7.18 -4.91
C LEU A 33 20.89 6.17 -5.66
N PRO A 34 22.03 5.76 -5.08
CA PRO A 34 22.83 4.67 -5.60
C PRO A 34 22.11 3.33 -5.43
N LYS A 35 22.55 2.33 -6.20
CA LYS A 35 22.07 0.97 -6.06
C LYS A 35 22.43 0.39 -4.68
N GLY A 36 21.58 -0.50 -4.17
CA GLY A 36 21.79 -1.21 -2.91
C GLY A 36 20.58 -2.06 -2.50
N ASP A 37 20.59 -2.51 -1.25
CA ASP A 37 19.57 -3.41 -0.69
C ASP A 37 18.31 -2.65 -0.24
N TRP A 38 17.55 -2.11 -1.19
CA TRP A 38 16.34 -1.36 -0.86
C TRP A 38 15.25 -1.48 -1.91
N ILE A 39 14.01 -1.26 -1.48
CA ILE A 39 12.86 -1.05 -2.37
C ILE A 39 12.21 0.30 -2.05
N ALA A 40 11.65 0.96 -3.06
CA ALA A 40 10.96 2.22 -2.86
C ALA A 40 9.64 2.30 -3.62
N GLY A 41 8.72 3.11 -3.11
CA GLY A 41 7.56 3.60 -3.83
C GLY A 41 7.57 5.12 -3.91
N THR A 42 7.03 5.67 -4.99
CA THR A 42 6.81 7.11 -5.07
C THR A 42 5.69 7.51 -4.11
N ILE A 43 5.92 8.49 -3.25
CA ILE A 43 4.90 9.22 -2.48
C ILE A 43 5.60 10.38 -1.75
N PRO A 44 5.12 11.64 -1.85
CA PRO A 44 5.72 12.77 -1.14
C PRO A 44 5.05 13.06 0.21
N TYR A 45 4.11 12.22 0.65
CA TYR A 45 3.34 12.38 1.90
C TYR A 45 3.89 11.43 2.97
N PHE A 46 4.22 11.97 4.14
CA PHE A 46 4.78 11.22 5.27
C PHE A 46 4.06 11.55 6.57
N ILE A 47 4.24 10.71 7.59
CA ILE A 47 3.83 10.99 8.96
C ILE A 47 5.09 11.18 9.79
N ALA A 48 5.38 12.42 10.19
CA ALA A 48 6.47 12.77 11.08
C ALA A 48 6.04 12.60 12.53
N ALA A 49 6.91 12.02 13.37
CA ALA A 49 6.60 11.75 14.78
C ALA A 49 6.30 13.02 15.60
N ASP A 50 6.91 14.15 15.23
CA ASP A 50 6.81 15.43 15.93
C ASP A 50 5.77 16.39 15.34
N LYS A 51 5.42 16.25 14.05
CA LYS A 51 4.57 17.20 13.30
C LYS A 51 3.31 16.60 12.71
N GLY A 52 3.10 15.29 12.81
CA GLY A 52 2.02 14.60 12.13
C GLY A 52 2.22 14.55 10.61
N GLY A 53 1.15 14.65 9.84
CA GLY A 53 1.21 14.59 8.38
C GLY A 53 2.06 15.71 7.78
N MET A 54 2.96 15.36 6.85
CA MET A 54 3.77 16.33 6.11
C MET A 54 3.93 15.97 4.64
N VAL A 55 4.27 16.96 3.83
CA VAL A 55 4.61 16.82 2.41
C VAL A 55 6.05 17.26 2.17
N SER A 56 6.82 16.47 1.45
CA SER A 56 8.12 16.88 0.91
C SER A 56 8.46 16.12 -0.36
N ARG A 57 9.06 16.83 -1.33
CA ARG A 57 9.64 16.25 -2.54
C ARG A 57 11.15 16.02 -2.45
N GLU A 58 11.77 16.54 -1.40
CA GLU A 58 13.24 16.54 -1.23
C GLU A 58 13.68 15.53 -0.17
N MET A 59 12.78 15.20 0.76
CA MET A 59 13.03 14.25 1.85
C MET A 59 12.54 12.87 1.49
N ILE A 60 13.18 11.86 2.08
CA ILE A 60 12.81 10.45 1.92
C ILE A 60 12.45 9.91 3.29
N CYS A 61 11.30 9.27 3.35
CA CYS A 61 10.91 8.50 4.51
C CYS A 61 11.47 7.08 4.39
N ALA A 62 12.31 6.69 5.35
CA ALA A 62 13.02 5.43 5.35
C ALA A 62 12.69 4.60 6.58
N THR A 63 12.39 3.33 6.36
CA THR A 63 12.36 2.30 7.41
C THR A 63 13.58 1.41 7.23
N ASP A 64 14.44 1.38 8.25
CA ASP A 64 15.62 0.53 8.26
C ASP A 64 15.28 -0.81 8.94
N ILE A 65 15.44 -1.90 8.18
CA ILE A 65 15.12 -3.26 8.64
C ILE A 65 16.38 -4.09 8.91
N THR A 66 17.57 -3.53 8.73
CA THR A 66 18.84 -4.26 8.74
C THR A 66 18.99 -5.15 9.96
N ASP A 67 18.77 -4.59 11.15
CA ASP A 67 19.03 -5.27 12.43
C ASP A 67 17.91 -6.26 12.83
N TYR A 68 16.83 -6.32 12.04
CA TYR A 68 15.69 -7.22 12.27
C TYR A 68 15.71 -8.44 11.34
N THR A 69 16.59 -8.44 10.32
CA THR A 69 16.58 -9.45 9.25
C THR A 69 17.91 -10.20 9.19
N ALA A 70 17.85 -11.49 8.88
CA ALA A 70 19.03 -12.30 8.58
C ALA A 70 19.46 -12.18 7.11
N GLY A 71 18.56 -11.74 6.24
CA GLY A 71 18.79 -11.57 4.81
C GLY A 71 17.53 -11.06 4.12
N ILE A 72 17.70 -10.57 2.89
CA ILE A 72 16.60 -10.12 2.04
C ILE A 72 16.72 -10.69 0.64
N GLU A 73 15.59 -10.87 -0.02
CA GLU A 73 15.48 -11.06 -1.47
C GLU A 73 14.49 -10.05 -2.03
N ILE A 74 14.70 -9.56 -3.25
CA ILE A 74 13.76 -8.67 -3.94
C ILE A 74 13.15 -9.41 -5.12
N ALA A 75 11.83 -9.53 -5.11
CA ALA A 75 11.04 -10.14 -6.16
C ALA A 75 10.14 -9.08 -6.84
N VAL A 76 9.93 -9.26 -8.14
CA VAL A 76 9.04 -8.42 -8.95
C VAL A 76 7.95 -9.32 -9.53
N TYR A 77 6.70 -8.94 -9.34
CA TYR A 77 5.55 -9.65 -9.91
C TYR A 77 4.73 -8.70 -10.78
N ASP A 78 4.33 -9.17 -11.96
CA ASP A 78 3.26 -8.55 -12.74
C ASP A 78 1.89 -9.13 -12.31
N ALA A 79 0.82 -8.67 -12.95
CA ALA A 79 -0.54 -9.15 -12.70
C ALA A 79 -0.70 -10.67 -12.84
N ASN A 80 0.12 -11.34 -13.68
CA ASN A 80 0.10 -12.80 -13.87
C ASN A 80 0.93 -13.55 -12.82
N GLY A 81 1.92 -12.88 -12.23
CA GLY A 81 2.81 -13.42 -11.21
C GLY A 81 2.27 -13.35 -9.78
N LEU A 82 1.33 -12.43 -9.51
CA LEU A 82 0.81 -12.14 -8.16
C LEU A 82 0.30 -13.37 -7.40
N ALA A 83 -0.30 -14.34 -8.09
CA ALA A 83 -0.82 -15.55 -7.46
C ALA A 83 0.24 -16.37 -6.70
N ARG A 84 1.54 -16.12 -6.99
CA ARG A 84 2.66 -16.81 -6.33
C ARG A 84 3.20 -16.09 -5.09
N ILE A 85 2.75 -14.86 -4.81
CA ILE A 85 3.36 -13.98 -3.79
C ILE A 85 3.42 -14.62 -2.40
N TYR A 86 2.36 -15.31 -1.98
CA TYR A 86 2.33 -16.01 -0.69
C TYR A 86 3.07 -17.35 -0.73
N THR A 87 3.09 -18.02 -1.89
CA THR A 87 3.79 -19.31 -2.05
C THR A 87 5.30 -19.18 -2.17
N GLU A 88 5.80 -18.01 -2.58
CA GLU A 88 7.23 -17.71 -2.75
C GLU A 88 7.81 -16.87 -1.60
N GLY A 89 7.00 -16.27 -0.72
CA GLY A 89 7.49 -15.49 0.42
C GLY A 89 8.36 -16.31 1.41
N PRO A 90 9.08 -15.68 2.35
CA PRO A 90 9.95 -16.41 3.27
C PRO A 90 9.13 -17.28 4.23
N LYS A 91 9.56 -18.53 4.45
CA LYS A 91 8.92 -19.44 5.43
C LYS A 91 9.07 -18.96 6.87
N HIS A 92 10.21 -18.34 7.18
CA HIS A 92 10.55 -17.80 8.50
C HIS A 92 10.90 -16.32 8.35
N GLY A 93 9.88 -15.49 8.16
CA GLY A 93 10.08 -14.13 7.73
C GLY A 93 8.80 -13.33 7.51
N PHE A 94 8.92 -12.25 6.77
CA PHE A 94 7.81 -11.47 6.26
C PHE A 94 8.14 -10.91 4.87
N SER A 95 7.11 -10.58 4.11
CA SER A 95 7.24 -9.86 2.84
C SER A 95 6.72 -8.42 3.00
N PHE A 96 7.42 -7.48 2.35
CA PHE A 96 7.01 -6.08 2.24
C PHE A 96 6.73 -5.74 0.77
N ILE A 97 5.46 -5.46 0.42
CA ILE A 97 5.01 -5.16 -0.94
C ILE A 97 4.81 -3.65 -1.15
N ILE A 98 5.22 -3.15 -2.30
CA ILE A 98 4.84 -1.83 -2.80
C ILE A 98 4.23 -1.99 -4.21
N LEU A 99 3.09 -1.34 -4.44
CA LEU A 99 2.33 -1.39 -5.69
C LEU A 99 2.09 0.03 -6.22
N PRO A 100 2.36 0.35 -7.49
CA PRO A 100 1.92 1.61 -8.09
C PRO A 100 0.39 1.75 -8.10
N ALA A 101 -0.17 2.81 -7.52
CA ALA A 101 -1.62 3.01 -7.50
C ALA A 101 -2.20 3.01 -8.93
N ALA A 102 -3.40 2.43 -9.05
CA ALA A 102 -4.15 2.26 -10.28
C ALA A 102 -3.45 1.49 -11.43
N SER A 103 -2.29 0.87 -11.19
CA SER A 103 -1.68 -0.06 -12.15
C SER A 103 -2.49 -1.35 -12.29
N LYS A 104 -2.33 -2.09 -13.40
CA LYS A 104 -3.06 -3.36 -13.60
C LYS A 104 -2.71 -4.35 -12.49
N THR A 105 -1.45 -4.38 -12.07
CA THR A 105 -0.98 -5.24 -10.99
C THR A 105 -1.61 -4.85 -9.65
N HIS A 106 -1.69 -3.55 -9.31
CA HIS A 106 -2.40 -3.09 -8.11
C HIS A 106 -3.87 -3.52 -8.11
N LEU A 107 -4.60 -3.26 -9.20
CA LEU A 107 -6.03 -3.57 -9.29
C LEU A 107 -6.27 -5.10 -9.25
N SER A 108 -5.41 -5.88 -9.91
CA SER A 108 -5.47 -7.34 -9.84
C SER A 108 -5.24 -7.86 -8.42
N PHE A 109 -4.24 -7.32 -7.71
CA PHE A 109 -3.98 -7.71 -6.32
C PHE A 109 -5.17 -7.38 -5.42
N ALA A 110 -5.72 -6.17 -5.51
CA ALA A 110 -6.81 -5.73 -4.63
C ALA A 110 -8.07 -6.60 -4.76
N LEU A 111 -8.39 -7.06 -5.97
CA LEU A 111 -9.56 -7.91 -6.23
C LEU A 111 -9.32 -9.40 -5.93
N ASN A 112 -8.10 -9.89 -6.18
CA ASN A 112 -7.87 -11.34 -6.23
C ASN A 112 -7.02 -11.87 -5.07
N ALA A 113 -6.36 -11.01 -4.28
CA ALA A 113 -5.45 -11.46 -3.22
C ALA A 113 -6.05 -12.49 -2.26
N PRO A 114 -7.29 -12.33 -1.74
CA PRO A 114 -7.91 -13.32 -0.86
C PRO A 114 -8.07 -14.72 -1.47
N ASN A 115 -8.08 -14.81 -2.80
CA ASN A 115 -8.23 -16.07 -3.54
C ASN A 115 -6.88 -16.71 -3.92
N TYR A 116 -5.75 -16.07 -3.60
CA TYR A 116 -4.44 -16.63 -3.89
C TYR A 116 -4.12 -17.81 -2.97
N LYS A 117 -3.35 -18.75 -3.50
CA LYS A 117 -2.87 -19.90 -2.72
C LYS A 117 -2.03 -19.41 -1.54
N ASP A 118 -2.24 -20.02 -0.37
CA ASP A 118 -1.56 -19.70 0.89
C ASP A 118 -1.81 -18.25 1.39
N PHE A 119 -2.90 -17.61 0.94
CA PHE A 119 -3.32 -16.29 1.43
C PHE A 119 -3.38 -16.26 2.97
N GLY A 120 -2.76 -15.25 3.57
CA GLY A 120 -2.70 -15.08 5.03
C GLY A 120 -1.77 -16.04 5.77
N VAL A 121 -1.20 -17.06 5.11
CA VAL A 121 -0.28 -18.03 5.75
C VAL A 121 1.09 -17.41 6.01
N ARG A 122 1.59 -16.60 5.07
CA ARG A 122 2.87 -15.89 5.19
C ARG A 122 2.63 -14.41 5.42
N PRO A 123 3.27 -13.78 6.42
CA PRO A 123 3.13 -12.36 6.69
C PRO A 123 3.46 -11.51 5.46
N LEU A 124 2.48 -10.74 4.98
CA LEU A 124 2.64 -9.77 3.90
C LEU A 124 2.09 -8.42 4.37
N ILE A 125 2.95 -7.41 4.40
CA ILE A 125 2.59 -6.02 4.71
C ILE A 125 3.08 -5.12 3.59
N GLY A 126 2.53 -3.92 3.49
CA GLY A 126 2.93 -3.04 2.40
C GLY A 126 2.02 -1.84 2.26
N TRP A 127 2.23 -1.11 1.18
CA TRP A 127 1.45 0.07 0.85
C TRP A 127 1.43 0.34 -0.65
N VAL A 128 0.53 1.21 -1.08
CA VAL A 128 0.33 1.57 -2.48
C VAL A 128 1.01 2.90 -2.75
N ALA A 129 1.94 2.93 -3.72
CA ALA A 129 2.64 4.11 -4.17
C ALA A 129 1.69 5.11 -4.85
N GLY A 130 1.98 6.40 -4.67
CA GLY A 130 1.20 7.51 -5.23
C GLY A 130 2.09 8.60 -5.81
N VAL A 131 1.48 9.75 -6.08
CA VAL A 131 2.14 10.98 -6.52
C VAL A 131 1.59 12.15 -5.73
N HIS A 132 2.19 13.33 -5.86
CA HIS A 132 1.59 14.55 -5.32
C HIS A 132 0.23 14.80 -5.99
N LEU A 133 -0.77 15.31 -5.24
CA LEU A 133 -2.12 15.55 -5.76
C LEU A 133 -2.13 16.49 -6.99
N SER A 134 -1.23 17.48 -7.05
CA SER A 134 -1.09 18.37 -8.22
C SER A 134 -0.66 17.65 -9.51
N ASP A 135 -0.11 16.45 -9.37
CA ASP A 135 0.47 15.64 -10.45
C ASP A 135 -0.46 14.49 -10.83
N LEU A 136 -1.63 14.38 -10.18
CA LEU A 136 -2.65 13.39 -10.51
C LEU A 136 -3.07 13.57 -11.98
N GLY A 137 -3.08 12.46 -12.74
CA GLY A 137 -3.33 12.47 -14.18
C GLY A 137 -2.16 12.98 -15.05
N LYS A 138 -1.08 13.49 -14.45
CA LYS A 138 0.12 13.98 -15.16
C LYS A 138 1.32 13.07 -14.97
N LYS A 139 1.48 12.49 -13.79
CA LYS A 139 2.51 11.52 -13.44
C LYS A 139 1.86 10.22 -12.96
N THR A 140 2.49 9.10 -13.31
CA THR A 140 2.14 7.78 -12.79
C THR A 140 2.92 7.50 -11.50
N PRO A 141 2.29 6.87 -10.49
CA PRO A 141 3.00 6.27 -9.37
C PRO A 141 3.98 5.21 -9.86
N LYS A 142 5.08 5.01 -9.13
CA LYS A 142 6.14 4.07 -9.51
C LYS A 142 6.72 3.36 -8.30
N VAL A 143 7.35 2.23 -8.55
CA VAL A 143 8.22 1.54 -7.61
C VAL A 143 9.63 1.49 -8.17
N VAL A 144 10.64 1.48 -7.29
CA VAL A 144 12.05 1.48 -7.65
C VAL A 144 12.74 0.31 -6.97
N ASN A 145 13.34 -0.57 -7.78
CA ASN A 145 14.18 -1.66 -7.30
C ASN A 145 15.59 -1.11 -7.04
N GLY A 146 16.01 -1.04 -5.78
CA GLY A 146 17.30 -0.51 -5.40
C GLY A 146 18.49 -1.36 -5.86
N GLN A 147 18.32 -2.66 -6.04
CA GLN A 147 19.43 -3.52 -6.49
C GLN A 147 19.72 -3.33 -7.97
N THR A 148 18.69 -3.15 -8.79
CA THR A 148 18.84 -3.01 -10.24
C THR A 148 18.88 -1.55 -10.70
N GLY A 149 18.25 -0.64 -9.97
CA GLY A 149 17.95 0.74 -10.38
C GLY A 149 16.73 0.86 -11.30
N GLU A 150 16.00 -0.25 -11.52
CA GLU A 150 14.83 -0.27 -12.38
C GLU A 150 13.66 0.49 -11.75
N VAL A 151 12.93 1.23 -12.58
CA VAL A 151 11.74 1.97 -12.17
C VAL A 151 10.54 1.41 -12.94
N LEU A 152 9.52 0.98 -12.21
CA LEU A 152 8.38 0.24 -12.74
C LEU A 152 7.07 0.98 -12.44
N GLU A 153 6.22 1.11 -13.46
CA GLU A 153 4.90 1.75 -13.33
C GLU A 153 3.77 0.73 -13.13
N ASP A 154 4.02 -0.54 -13.42
CA ASP A 154 3.05 -1.63 -13.29
C ASP A 154 3.73 -2.93 -12.85
N ALA A 155 3.98 -3.04 -11.54
CA ALA A 155 4.50 -4.25 -10.91
C ALA A 155 4.29 -4.20 -9.37
N ALA A 156 4.23 -5.36 -8.74
CA ALA A 156 4.43 -5.50 -7.31
C ALA A 156 5.93 -5.69 -7.04
N LEU A 157 6.52 -4.72 -6.36
CA LEU A 157 7.89 -4.83 -5.87
C LEU A 157 7.86 -5.35 -4.44
N VAL A 158 8.43 -6.52 -4.21
CA VAL A 158 8.30 -7.24 -2.94
C VAL A 158 9.70 -7.49 -2.37
N LEU A 159 9.96 -6.96 -1.18
CA LEU A 159 11.12 -7.34 -0.38
C LEU A 159 10.73 -8.48 0.54
N GLN A 160 11.40 -9.62 0.40
CA GLN A 160 11.22 -10.81 1.21
C GLN A 160 12.31 -10.84 2.29
N ALA A 161 11.93 -10.59 3.54
CA ALA A 161 12.85 -10.51 4.67
C ALA A 161 12.85 -11.82 5.46
N GLN A 162 14.00 -12.48 5.54
CA GLN A 162 14.23 -13.61 6.44
C GLN A 162 14.48 -13.10 7.85
N LEU A 163 13.85 -13.70 8.85
CA LEU A 163 14.10 -13.37 10.24
C LEU A 163 15.22 -14.23 10.85
N PRO A 164 15.95 -13.73 11.86
CA PRO A 164 16.84 -14.58 12.65
C PRO A 164 16.10 -15.73 13.34
N PRO A 165 16.81 -16.83 13.69
CA PRO A 165 16.22 -17.92 14.47
C PRO A 165 15.57 -17.42 15.77
N GLY A 166 14.43 -17.98 16.13
CA GLY A 166 13.69 -17.63 17.35
C GLY A 166 12.96 -16.28 17.32
N LYS A 167 12.88 -15.61 16.16
CA LYS A 167 12.07 -14.42 15.92
C LYS A 167 10.86 -14.74 15.05
N VAL A 168 9.71 -14.13 15.32
CA VAL A 168 8.50 -14.26 14.51
C VAL A 168 8.01 -12.84 14.16
N ALA A 169 7.50 -12.66 12.95
CA ALA A 169 6.81 -11.45 12.56
C ALA A 169 5.34 -11.54 12.98
N GLU A 170 4.89 -10.56 13.75
CA GLU A 170 3.49 -10.38 14.09
C GLU A 170 2.97 -9.13 13.37
N ILE A 171 1.88 -9.29 12.63
CA ILE A 171 1.23 -8.18 11.93
C ILE A 171 0.04 -7.72 12.78
N GLY A 172 0.07 -6.46 13.18
CA GLY A 172 -1.09 -5.78 13.76
C GLY A 172 -1.75 -4.87 12.73
N ILE A 173 -3.07 -4.77 12.81
CA ILE A 173 -3.86 -3.75 12.10
C ILE A 173 -4.29 -2.73 13.14
N ILE A 174 -4.03 -1.45 12.88
CA ILE A 174 -4.60 -0.34 13.64
C ILE A 174 -5.66 0.29 12.75
N ASN A 175 -6.93 -0.03 13.01
CA ASN A 175 -8.06 0.64 12.39
C ASN A 175 -8.67 1.60 13.41
N LEU A 176 -8.80 2.87 13.04
CA LEU A 176 -9.37 3.92 13.90
C LEU A 176 -10.89 4.06 13.71
N PHE A 177 -11.46 3.35 12.72
CA PHE A 177 -12.86 3.44 12.35
C PHE A 177 -13.60 2.16 12.73
N GLU A 178 -14.81 2.33 13.24
CA GLU A 178 -15.75 1.27 13.57
C GLU A 178 -17.01 1.44 12.72
N GLN A 179 -17.82 0.38 12.63
CA GLN A 179 -19.14 0.47 12.02
C GLN A 179 -20.04 1.38 12.86
N GLY A 180 -20.78 2.26 12.19
CA GLY A 180 -21.87 3.01 12.84
C GLY A 180 -23.19 2.24 12.82
N ASP A 181 -24.20 2.80 13.48
CA ASP A 181 -25.57 2.24 13.56
C ASP A 181 -26.42 2.53 12.29
N GLY A 182 -25.77 2.77 11.15
CA GLY A 182 -26.41 3.18 9.90
C GLY A 182 -27.05 2.03 9.12
N ASP A 183 -27.56 2.35 7.92
CA ASP A 183 -28.07 1.35 7.00
C ASP A 183 -26.99 0.36 6.56
N ILE A 184 -27.41 -0.88 6.30
CA ILE A 184 -26.53 -1.92 5.73
C ILE A 184 -26.43 -1.70 4.23
N LEU A 185 -25.21 -1.51 3.74
CA LEU A 185 -24.90 -1.37 2.32
C LEU A 185 -24.30 -2.67 1.80
N SER A 186 -24.88 -3.25 0.75
CA SER A 186 -24.34 -4.44 0.08
C SER A 186 -24.15 -4.19 -1.41
N PHE A 187 -22.96 -4.53 -1.92
CA PHE A 187 -22.58 -4.36 -3.32
C PHE A 187 -22.64 -5.71 -4.04
N GLY A 188 -23.27 -5.74 -5.22
CA GLY A 188 -23.52 -7.00 -5.94
C GLY A 188 -22.35 -7.52 -6.76
N SER A 189 -21.27 -6.76 -6.86
CA SER A 189 -20.06 -7.11 -7.63
C SER A 189 -18.84 -6.42 -7.04
N ASP A 190 -17.69 -7.07 -7.13
CA ASP A 190 -16.41 -6.47 -6.80
C ASP A 190 -16.01 -5.41 -7.83
N GLY A 191 -15.29 -4.38 -7.40
CA GLY A 191 -14.81 -3.33 -8.30
C GLY A 191 -14.26 -2.11 -7.57
N PHE A 192 -13.96 -1.08 -8.37
CA PHE A 192 -13.43 0.20 -7.89
C PHE A 192 -14.43 1.35 -8.07
N SER A 193 -15.66 1.03 -8.50
CA SER A 193 -16.79 1.95 -8.61
C SER A 193 -18.10 1.16 -8.42
N ALA A 194 -19.14 1.84 -7.94
CA ALA A 194 -20.44 1.24 -7.72
C ALA A 194 -21.55 2.26 -7.98
N LYS A 195 -22.38 1.96 -8.99
CA LYS A 195 -23.58 2.74 -9.32
C LYS A 195 -24.80 2.33 -8.51
N ASP A 196 -24.93 1.02 -8.30
CA ASP A 196 -26.04 0.40 -7.60
C ASP A 196 -25.57 -0.18 -6.26
N VAL A 197 -26.38 0.00 -5.23
CA VAL A 197 -26.17 -0.57 -3.89
C VAL A 197 -27.49 -1.12 -3.36
N LEU A 198 -27.44 -2.21 -2.60
CA LEU A 198 -28.58 -2.67 -1.80
C LEU A 198 -28.51 -1.97 -0.44
N VAL A 199 -29.48 -1.13 -0.15
CA VAL A 199 -29.64 -0.46 1.16
C VAL A 199 -30.69 -1.24 1.93
N ASN A 200 -30.28 -1.93 3.01
CA ASN A 200 -31.14 -2.84 3.77
C ASN A 200 -31.87 -3.85 2.87
N GLY A 201 -31.20 -4.33 1.81
CA GLY A 201 -31.73 -5.27 0.83
C GLY A 201 -32.48 -4.64 -0.35
N GLU A 202 -32.78 -3.33 -0.34
CA GLU A 202 -33.45 -2.65 -1.44
C GLU A 202 -32.46 -1.98 -2.39
N LYS A 203 -32.59 -2.27 -3.70
CA LYS A 203 -31.73 -1.66 -4.72
C LYS A 203 -31.97 -0.15 -4.82
N ARG A 204 -30.88 0.61 -4.74
CA ARG A 204 -30.81 2.07 -4.86
C ARG A 204 -29.63 2.47 -5.74
N ASN A 205 -29.71 3.66 -6.34
CA ASN A 205 -28.53 4.32 -6.89
C ASN A 205 -27.68 4.86 -5.74
N PHE A 206 -26.36 4.63 -5.78
CA PHE A 206 -25.50 4.89 -4.65
C PHE A 206 -25.19 6.39 -4.47
N ALA A 207 -24.84 7.11 -5.54
CA ALA A 207 -24.62 8.56 -5.45
C ALA A 207 -25.86 9.29 -4.93
N ALA A 208 -27.05 8.99 -5.46
CA ALA A 208 -28.29 9.58 -4.98
C ALA A 208 -28.57 9.27 -3.50
N TYR A 209 -28.22 8.07 -3.04
CA TYR A 209 -28.35 7.69 -1.64
C TYR A 209 -27.38 8.47 -0.74
N ILE A 210 -26.11 8.60 -1.13
CA ILE A 210 -25.11 9.41 -0.42
C ILE A 210 -25.60 10.85 -0.25
N MET A 211 -26.05 11.47 -1.35
CA MET A 211 -26.51 12.86 -1.37
C MET A 211 -27.78 13.08 -0.55
N LYS A 212 -28.77 12.20 -0.71
CA LYS A 212 -30.03 12.28 0.02
C LYS A 212 -29.83 12.20 1.54
N ASN A 213 -28.93 11.33 1.98
CA ASN A 213 -28.65 11.12 3.40
C ASN A 213 -27.51 12.00 3.94
N LYS A 214 -26.88 12.81 3.08
CA LYS A 214 -25.76 13.70 3.43
C LYS A 214 -24.63 12.97 4.14
N LEU A 215 -24.25 11.80 3.63
CA LEU A 215 -23.16 11.04 4.20
C LEU A 215 -21.85 11.81 4.07
N ASP A 216 -21.05 11.86 5.13
CA ASP A 216 -19.73 12.48 5.08
C ASP A 216 -18.75 11.53 4.38
N THR A 217 -18.45 11.79 3.11
CA THR A 217 -17.54 10.97 2.29
C THR A 217 -16.07 11.08 2.71
N LYS A 218 -15.75 11.92 3.71
CA LYS A 218 -14.44 11.90 4.39
C LYS A 218 -14.29 10.71 5.34
N LEU A 219 -15.39 10.10 5.74
CA LEU A 219 -15.39 8.87 6.54
C LEU A 219 -15.47 7.65 5.62
N PRO A 220 -14.74 6.57 5.92
CA PRO A 220 -14.78 5.37 5.10
C PRO A 220 -16.05 4.56 5.36
N LEU A 221 -16.42 3.72 4.40
CA LEU A 221 -17.28 2.57 4.65
C LEU A 221 -16.49 1.56 5.49
N VAL A 222 -17.11 0.98 6.51
CA VAL A 222 -16.49 -0.05 7.36
C VAL A 222 -17.31 -1.33 7.27
N ALA A 223 -16.65 -2.46 7.10
CA ALA A 223 -17.27 -3.78 7.07
C ALA A 223 -16.49 -4.76 7.95
N ASP A 224 -17.22 -5.65 8.63
CA ASP A 224 -16.64 -6.75 9.39
C ASP A 224 -16.38 -7.95 8.47
N TYR A 225 -15.10 -8.26 8.27
CA TYR A 225 -14.63 -9.46 7.59
C TYR A 225 -14.08 -10.46 8.63
N TYR A 226 -14.92 -11.39 9.06
CA TYR A 226 -14.55 -12.47 10.00
C TYR A 226 -13.91 -11.99 11.32
N GLY A 227 -14.39 -10.88 11.86
CA GLY A 227 -13.89 -10.21 13.07
C GLY A 227 -12.87 -9.11 12.80
N ALA A 228 -12.48 -8.87 11.54
CA ALA A 228 -11.59 -7.79 11.16
C ALA A 228 -12.37 -6.63 10.53
N MET A 229 -12.31 -5.45 11.14
CA MET A 229 -12.89 -4.23 10.58
C MET A 229 -12.03 -3.74 9.40
N VAL A 230 -12.59 -3.79 8.21
CA VAL A 230 -11.97 -3.31 6.96
C VAL A 230 -12.64 -2.03 6.54
N ASN A 231 -11.85 -0.99 6.28
CA ASN A 231 -12.34 0.32 5.85
C ASN A 231 -12.02 0.60 4.38
N ILE A 232 -12.99 1.12 3.64
CA ILE A 232 -12.87 1.52 2.22
C ILE A 232 -13.23 3.01 2.13
N SER A 233 -12.31 3.82 1.61
CA SER A 233 -12.52 5.27 1.47
C SER A 233 -13.16 5.63 0.14
N PHE A 234 -13.89 6.74 0.11
CA PHE A 234 -14.40 7.32 -1.12
C PHE A 234 -13.29 8.07 -1.85
N GLN A 235 -13.15 7.82 -3.15
CA GLN A 235 -12.29 8.65 -3.99
C GLN A 235 -13.05 9.88 -4.50
N ASP A 236 -14.26 9.67 -4.99
CA ASP A 236 -15.16 10.70 -5.52
C ASP A 236 -16.61 10.20 -5.56
N VAL A 237 -17.57 11.10 -5.80
CA VAL A 237 -18.99 10.79 -6.04
C VAL A 237 -19.45 11.52 -7.31
N ASP A 238 -19.73 10.77 -8.36
CA ASP A 238 -20.30 11.32 -9.60
C ASP A 238 -21.83 11.35 -9.52
N GLU A 239 -22.40 12.53 -9.28
CA GLU A 239 -23.85 12.72 -9.19
C GLU A 239 -24.58 12.54 -10.54
N VAL A 240 -23.88 12.69 -11.66
CA VAL A 240 -24.47 12.68 -13.00
C VAL A 240 -24.55 11.26 -13.53
N GLU A 241 -23.45 10.51 -13.43
CA GLU A 241 -23.39 9.13 -13.92
C GLU A 241 -23.95 8.12 -12.90
N GLY A 242 -23.91 8.48 -11.61
CA GLY A 242 -24.58 7.79 -10.51
C GLY A 242 -23.79 6.69 -9.83
#